data_AF-A0A9P1HZ77-F1
#
_entry.id   AF-A0A9P1HZ77-F1
#
_cell.length_a   1.000
_cell.length_b   1.000
_cell.length_c   1.000
_cell.angle_alpha   90.00
_cell.angle_beta   90.00
_cell.angle_gamma   90.00
#
_symmetry.space_group_name_H-M   'P 1'
#
loop_
_entity.id
_entity.type
_entity.pdbx_description
1 polymer ?
#
loop_
_entity_poly.entity_id
_entity_poly.type
_entity_poly.pdbx_seq_one_letter_code
_entity_poly.pdbx_strand_id
1 'polypeptide(L)'
;MAFFRSILEKISNISKNKYPVPHIEGADLIIVDSSALCCPVCFNVYSHAPLILSCGHTFCSLCIKGITSRDHLTERVNNDLTFSCPMCRERCSSKRIVKNYVVEDILSKVGDLPKDEKAKEVVQIATLKLSKQRLESKCQEQASVIARYKRANEEVKRREFRNYSLFLISFALYIVLSKYFGYFR
;
A
#
# COMPACT_ATOMS: atom_id res chain seq x y z
N MET A 1 18.79 8.35 -27.99
CA MET A 1 19.23 8.59 -26.58
C MET A 1 19.20 10.07 -26.17
N ALA A 2 19.70 11.02 -26.97
CA ALA A 2 19.71 12.45 -26.62
C ALA A 2 18.31 13.09 -26.43
N PHE A 3 17.32 12.64 -27.21
CA PHE A 3 15.94 13.14 -27.17
C PHE A 3 15.22 12.80 -25.85
N PHE A 4 15.35 11.55 -25.37
CA PHE A 4 14.82 11.12 -24.08
C PHE A 4 15.47 11.88 -22.92
N ARG A 5 16.78 12.16 -23.02
CA ARG A 5 17.50 12.98 -22.03
C ARG A 5 16.92 14.40 -21.97
N SER A 6 16.69 15.03 -23.11
CA SER A 6 16.11 16.38 -23.20
C SER A 6 14.67 16.46 -22.65
N ILE A 7 13.87 15.39 -22.81
CA ILE A 7 12.52 15.31 -22.21
C ILE A 7 12.60 15.16 -20.69
N LEU A 8 13.45 14.27 -20.19
CA LEU A 8 13.67 14.10 -18.75
C LEU A 8 14.21 15.38 -18.10
N GLU A 9 15.08 16.11 -18.81
CA GLU A 9 15.65 17.39 -18.38
C GLU A 9 14.63 18.54 -18.38
N LYS A 10 13.63 18.49 -19.28
CA LYS A 10 12.46 19.39 -19.22
C LYS A 10 11.56 19.06 -18.04
N ILE A 11 11.29 17.77 -17.78
CA ILE A 11 10.48 17.33 -16.64
C ILE A 11 11.16 17.67 -15.30
N SER A 12 12.48 17.54 -15.20
CA SER A 12 13.22 17.93 -13.99
C SER A 12 13.24 19.43 -13.74
N ASN A 13 13.23 20.25 -14.80
CA ASN A 13 13.21 21.72 -14.68
C ASN A 13 11.83 22.29 -14.30
N ILE A 14 10.77 21.51 -14.48
CA ILE A 14 9.41 21.85 -14.07
C ILE A 14 9.30 21.83 -12.52
N SER A 15 10.08 21.02 -11.81
CA SER A 15 9.97 20.85 -10.35
C SER A 15 10.71 21.89 -9.49
N LYS A 16 10.83 23.15 -9.92
CA LYS A 16 11.48 24.19 -9.09
C LYS A 16 10.58 24.55 -7.89
N ASN A 17 10.74 23.75 -6.85
CA ASN A 17 9.90 23.73 -5.69
C ASN A 17 10.21 24.94 -4.79
N LYS A 18 9.16 25.59 -4.25
CA LYS A 18 9.32 26.76 -3.35
C LYS A 18 10.03 26.38 -2.03
N TYR A 19 10.03 25.10 -1.69
CA TYR A 19 10.75 24.52 -0.55
C TYR A 19 11.66 23.38 -1.07
N PRO A 20 12.94 23.32 -0.67
CA PRO A 20 13.85 22.27 -1.12
C PRO A 20 13.43 20.93 -0.50
N VAL A 21 12.66 20.13 -1.26
CA VAL A 21 12.45 18.73 -0.94
C VAL A 21 13.65 17.96 -1.51
N PRO A 22 14.40 17.20 -0.70
CA PRO A 22 15.52 16.42 -1.21
C PRO A 22 15.01 15.44 -2.27
N HIS A 23 15.57 15.53 -3.48
CA HIS A 23 15.28 14.57 -4.54
C HIS A 23 15.84 13.21 -4.10
N ILE A 24 14.95 12.24 -3.86
CA ILE A 24 15.33 10.88 -3.49
C ILE A 24 15.72 10.16 -4.79
N GLU A 25 16.98 9.70 -4.88
CA GLU A 25 17.42 8.86 -6.01
C GLU A 25 16.55 7.59 -6.10
N GLY A 26 15.99 7.33 -7.28
CA GLY A 26 15.08 6.20 -7.52
C GLY A 26 13.60 6.49 -7.28
N ALA A 27 13.20 7.75 -7.04
CA ALA A 27 11.78 8.12 -6.99
C ALA A 27 11.15 8.08 -8.39
N ASP A 28 10.18 7.19 -8.60
CA ASP A 28 9.44 7.05 -9.85
C ASP A 28 8.25 8.02 -9.96
N LEU A 29 7.93 8.44 -11.18
CA LEU A 29 6.71 9.20 -11.47
C LEU A 29 5.50 8.26 -11.50
N ILE A 30 4.44 8.61 -10.77
CA ILE A 30 3.22 7.81 -10.64
C ILE A 30 1.97 8.62 -11.03
N ILE A 31 0.98 7.93 -11.61
CA ILE A 31 -0.36 8.50 -11.87
C ILE A 31 -1.19 8.38 -10.59
N VAL A 32 -1.81 9.48 -10.18
CA VAL A 32 -2.70 9.57 -9.02
C VAL A 32 -4.10 9.90 -9.53
N ASP A 33 -5.14 9.26 -8.99
CA ASP A 33 -6.52 9.65 -9.24
C ASP A 33 -6.76 11.06 -8.67
N SER A 34 -7.23 11.97 -9.52
CA SER A 34 -7.59 13.34 -9.15
C SER A 34 -8.54 13.43 -7.95
N SER A 35 -9.39 12.43 -7.72
CA SER A 35 -10.30 12.39 -6.57
C SER A 35 -9.56 12.41 -5.22
N ALA A 36 -8.36 11.83 -5.16
CA ALA A 36 -7.51 11.82 -3.97
C ALA A 36 -6.97 13.21 -3.61
N LEU A 37 -7.03 14.16 -4.54
CA LEU A 37 -6.58 15.54 -4.38
C LEU A 37 -7.74 16.52 -4.16
N CYS A 38 -8.95 16.00 -3.93
CA CYS A 38 -10.14 16.79 -3.61
C CYS A 38 -10.49 16.71 -2.13
N CYS A 39 -11.04 17.81 -1.60
CA CYS A 39 -11.59 17.83 -0.26
C CYS A 39 -12.92 17.07 -0.23
N PRO A 40 -13.13 16.12 0.71
CA PRO A 40 -14.35 15.31 0.75
C PRO A 40 -15.59 16.08 1.25
N VAL A 41 -15.45 17.35 1.66
CA VAL A 41 -16.55 18.19 2.14
C VAL A 41 -17.07 19.11 1.04
N CYS A 42 -16.18 19.84 0.36
CA CYS A 42 -16.57 20.74 -0.72
C CYS A 42 -16.39 20.16 -2.13
N PHE A 43 -15.80 18.96 -2.23
CA PHE A 43 -15.51 18.23 -3.48
C PHE A 43 -14.61 18.97 -4.47
N ASN A 44 -14.05 20.11 -4.09
CA ASN A 44 -13.07 20.84 -4.88
C ASN A 44 -11.67 20.29 -4.62
N VAL A 45 -10.80 20.39 -5.63
CA VAL A 45 -9.35 20.24 -5.47
C VAL A 45 -8.89 21.12 -4.30
N TYR A 46 -7.91 20.69 -3.50
CA TYR A 46 -7.40 21.50 -2.38
C TYR A 46 -6.74 22.81 -2.86
N SER A 47 -7.56 23.81 -3.18
CA SER A 47 -7.16 25.17 -3.58
C SER A 47 -6.73 26.00 -2.38
N HIS A 48 -7.19 25.63 -1.19
CA HIS A 48 -6.76 26.18 0.08
C HIS A 48 -5.91 25.16 0.82
N ALA A 49 -5.02 25.64 1.70
CA ALA A 49 -4.11 24.81 2.48
C ALA A 49 -4.79 23.52 2.98
N PRO A 50 -4.35 22.33 2.51
CA PRO A 50 -4.88 21.06 3.00
C PRO A 50 -4.42 20.87 4.44
N LEU A 51 -5.36 20.59 5.33
CA LEU A 51 -5.16 20.40 6.75
C LEU A 51 -5.48 18.95 7.11
N ILE A 52 -4.56 18.29 7.80
CA ILE A 52 -4.73 16.93 8.30
C ILE A 52 -5.16 16.96 9.76
N LEU A 53 -6.19 16.18 10.09
CA LEU A 53 -6.70 16.00 11.44
C LEU A 53 -5.89 14.94 12.21
N SER A 54 -6.08 14.86 13.53
CA SER A 54 -5.43 13.83 14.36
C SER A 54 -5.81 12.40 13.97
N CYS A 55 -6.95 12.19 13.32
CA CYS A 55 -7.37 10.90 12.76
C CYS A 55 -6.77 10.59 11.38
N GLY A 56 -5.96 11.49 10.81
CA GLY A 56 -5.29 11.31 9.52
C GLY A 56 -6.08 11.76 8.29
N HIS A 57 -7.37 12.09 8.41
CA HIS A 57 -8.15 12.62 7.28
C HIS A 57 -7.79 14.08 6.97
N THR A 58 -7.76 14.42 5.68
CA THR A 58 -7.36 15.75 5.19
C THR A 58 -8.56 16.52 4.64
N PHE A 59 -8.63 17.83 4.92
CA PHE A 59 -9.69 18.75 4.49
C PHE A 59 -9.10 20.12 4.13
N CYS A 60 -9.78 20.92 3.32
CA CYS A 60 -9.29 22.27 3.04
C CYS A 60 -9.53 23.19 4.26
N SER A 61 -8.69 24.21 4.43
CA SER A 61 -8.78 25.13 5.56
C SER A 61 -10.13 25.84 5.68
N LEU A 62 -10.83 26.13 4.57
CA LEU A 62 -12.17 26.72 4.61
C LEU A 62 -13.21 25.77 5.20
N CYS A 63 -13.20 24.50 4.80
CA CYS A 63 -14.12 23.50 5.33
C CYS A 63 -13.88 23.26 6.82
N ILE A 64 -12.61 23.18 7.26
CA ILE A 64 -12.28 23.08 8.69
C ILE A 64 -12.81 24.30 9.45
N LYS A 65 -12.53 25.52 8.97
CA LYS A 65 -13.04 26.74 9.60
C LYS A 65 -14.56 26.70 9.74
N GLY A 66 -15.27 26.33 8.68
CA GLY A 66 -16.73 26.23 8.67
C GLY A 66 -17.30 25.18 9.63
N ILE A 67 -16.59 24.08 9.87
CA ILE A 67 -16.95 23.11 10.90
C ILE A 67 -16.71 23.70 12.30
N THR A 68 -15.52 24.28 12.51
CA THR A 68 -15.12 24.82 13.82
C THR A 68 -15.90 26.07 14.24
N SER A 69 -16.52 26.78 13.31
CA SER A 69 -17.32 27.98 13.59
C SER A 69 -18.78 27.67 13.90
N ARG A 70 -19.22 26.41 13.80
CA ARG A 70 -20.59 25.98 14.08
C ARG A 70 -20.68 25.43 15.50
N ASP A 71 -21.33 26.18 16.38
CA ASP A 71 -21.44 25.83 17.81
C ASP A 71 -22.10 24.47 18.05
N HIS A 72 -23.04 24.04 17.19
CA HIS A 72 -23.71 22.74 17.32
C HIS A 72 -22.85 21.55 16.85
N LEU A 73 -21.74 21.79 16.16
CA LEU A 73 -20.82 20.74 15.67
C LEU A 73 -19.53 20.67 16.48
N THR A 74 -19.40 21.53 17.48
CA THR A 74 -18.17 21.71 18.24
C THR A 74 -18.45 21.73 19.73
N GLU A 75 -17.50 21.23 20.50
CA GLU A 75 -17.59 21.20 21.95
C GLU A 75 -16.28 21.71 22.53
N ARG A 76 -16.36 22.58 23.55
CA ARG A 76 -15.20 23.07 24.27
C ARG A 76 -14.88 22.15 25.44
N VAL A 77 -13.72 21.49 25.36
CA VAL A 77 -13.20 20.63 26.43
C VAL A 77 -11.82 21.16 26.81
N ASN A 78 -11.58 21.47 28.09
CA ASN A 78 -10.28 21.96 28.58
C ASN A 78 -9.71 23.14 27.77
N ASN A 79 -10.56 24.12 27.42
CA ASN A 79 -10.20 25.27 26.59
C ASN A 79 -9.64 24.89 25.20
N ASP A 80 -10.05 23.73 24.68
CA ASP A 80 -9.81 23.28 23.31
C ASP A 80 -11.14 23.03 22.60
N LEU A 81 -11.19 23.42 21.33
CA LEU A 81 -12.34 23.18 20.49
C LEU A 81 -12.21 21.80 19.85
N THR A 82 -13.20 20.94 20.10
CA THR A 82 -13.23 19.58 19.60
C THR A 82 -14.44 19.37 18.69
N PHE A 83 -14.30 18.55 17.66
CA PHE A 83 -15.36 18.25 16.69
C PHE A 83 -15.18 16.85 16.11
N SER A 84 -16.24 16.28 15.55
CA SER A 84 -16.18 14.97 14.92
C SER A 84 -15.72 15.07 13.47
N CYS A 85 -14.78 14.22 13.07
CA CYS A 85 -14.32 14.13 11.68
C CYS A 85 -15.49 13.77 10.74
N PRO A 86 -15.72 14.51 9.63
CA PRO A 86 -16.78 14.19 8.68
C PRO A 86 -16.68 12.81 8.03
N MET A 87 -15.47 12.23 7.95
CA MET A 87 -15.20 10.96 7.28
C MET A 87 -15.35 9.76 8.22
N CYS A 88 -14.72 9.80 9.39
CA CYS A 88 -14.66 8.66 10.31
C CYS A 88 -15.38 8.89 11.65
N ARG A 89 -15.93 10.08 11.88
CA ARG A 89 -16.60 10.51 13.12
C ARG A 89 -15.73 10.52 14.38
N GLU A 90 -14.43 10.25 14.25
CA GLU A 90 -13.49 10.35 15.36
C GLU A 90 -13.36 11.80 15.86
N ARG A 91 -13.24 11.94 17.19
CA ARG A 91 -13.16 13.25 17.84
C ARG A 91 -11.78 13.87 17.64
N CYS A 92 -11.76 14.99 16.92
CA CYS A 92 -10.58 15.73 16.56
C CYS A 92 -10.46 17.02 17.38
N SER A 93 -9.23 17.40 17.67
CA SER A 93 -8.89 18.62 18.40
C SER A 93 -8.44 19.70 17.41
N SER A 94 -8.95 20.92 17.58
CA SER A 94 -8.55 22.09 16.78
C SER A 94 -7.06 22.42 16.90
N LYS A 95 -6.47 22.17 18.08
CA LYS A 95 -5.04 22.40 18.36
C LYS A 95 -4.12 21.39 17.66
N ARG A 96 -4.64 20.23 17.26
CA ARG A 96 -3.87 19.17 16.59
C ARG A 96 -4.01 19.17 15.06
N ILE A 97 -4.60 20.22 14.50
CA ILE A 97 -4.74 20.36 13.05
C ILE A 97 -3.43 20.93 12.49
N VAL A 98 -2.81 20.18 11.58
CA VAL A 98 -1.56 20.59 10.94
C VAL A 98 -1.70 20.60 9.43
N LYS A 99 -0.81 21.29 8.74
CA LYS A 99 -0.81 21.36 7.28
C LYS A 99 -0.30 20.06 6.67
N ASN A 100 -0.96 19.55 5.64
CA ASN A 100 -0.50 18.40 4.88
C ASN A 100 0.41 18.84 3.72
N TYR A 101 1.70 18.98 4.00
CA TYR A 101 2.69 19.44 3.02
C TYR A 101 2.85 18.48 1.83
N VAL A 102 2.59 17.19 2.00
CA VAL A 102 2.69 16.20 0.90
C VAL A 102 1.62 16.47 -0.15
N VAL A 103 0.36 16.68 0.28
CA VAL A 103 -0.74 16.99 -0.66
C VAL A 103 -0.51 18.32 -1.36
N GLU A 104 -0.02 19.33 -0.63
CA GLU A 104 0.33 20.63 -1.21
C GLU A 104 1.46 20.51 -2.24
N ASP A 105 2.50 19.73 -1.95
CA ASP A 105 3.62 19.47 -2.85
C ASP A 105 3.16 18.74 -4.12
N ILE A 106 2.33 17.71 -3.99
CA ILE A 106 1.75 17.00 -5.13
C ILE A 106 0.97 17.98 -6.02
N LEU A 107 0.08 18.78 -5.43
CA LEU A 107 -0.74 19.74 -6.17
C LEU A 107 0.07 20.80 -6.91
N SER A 108 1.18 21.25 -6.32
CA SER A 108 2.10 22.18 -6.98
C SER A 108 2.70 21.61 -8.27
N LYS A 109 2.80 20.27 -8.36
CA LYS A 109 3.37 19.54 -9.51
C LYS A 109 2.33 19.04 -10.51
N VAL A 110 1.02 19.06 -10.17
CA VAL A 110 -0.05 18.63 -11.09
C VAL A 110 -0.30 19.66 -12.20
N GLY A 111 -0.14 20.95 -11.92
CA GLY A 111 -0.30 22.04 -12.92
C GLY A 111 0.76 22.04 -14.03
N ASP A 112 1.75 21.18 -13.85
CA ASP A 112 3.02 21.10 -14.56
C ASP A 112 3.11 19.82 -15.42
N LEU A 113 2.04 19.01 -15.41
CA LEU A 113 1.94 17.84 -16.27
C LEU A 113 1.97 18.30 -17.75
N PRO A 114 2.87 17.74 -18.56
CA PRO A 114 3.00 18.14 -19.95
C PRO A 114 1.70 17.82 -20.70
N LYS A 115 1.11 18.86 -21.31
CA LYS A 115 -0.04 18.75 -22.21
C LYS A 115 0.27 17.94 -23.48
N ASP A 116 1.55 17.70 -23.74
CA ASP A 116 2.08 16.97 -24.87
C ASP A 116 1.78 15.46 -24.75
N GLU A 117 1.12 14.91 -25.76
CA GLU A 117 0.67 13.52 -25.84
C GLU A 117 1.81 12.51 -25.62
N LYS A 118 3.01 12.85 -26.10
CA LYS A 118 4.22 12.00 -25.97
C LYS A 118 4.74 11.93 -24.55
N ALA A 119 4.54 12.98 -23.76
CA ALA A 119 4.98 12.99 -22.38
C ALA A 119 3.99 12.23 -21.48
N LYS A 120 2.69 12.25 -21.80
CA LYS A 120 1.69 11.35 -21.17
C LYS A 120 2.05 9.88 -21.37
N GLU A 121 2.50 9.51 -22.57
CA GLU A 121 2.94 8.14 -22.89
C GLU A 121 4.11 7.69 -22.01
N VAL A 122 5.09 8.56 -21.76
CA VAL A 122 6.23 8.26 -20.86
C VAL A 122 5.78 8.04 -19.42
N VAL A 123 4.84 8.85 -18.91
CA VAL A 123 4.26 8.68 -17.56
C VAL A 123 3.47 7.37 -17.44
N GLN A 124 2.70 7.03 -18.48
CA GLN A 124 1.95 5.77 -18.54
C GLN A 124 2.90 4.57 -18.59
N ILE A 125 3.97 4.62 -19.37
CA ILE A 125 5.00 3.57 -19.42
C ILE A 125 5.68 3.38 -18.05
N ALA A 126 5.98 4.47 -17.34
CA ALA A 126 6.56 4.39 -15.99
C ALA A 126 5.60 3.71 -15.00
N THR A 127 4.31 4.06 -15.04
CA THR A 127 3.27 3.42 -14.22
C THR A 127 3.13 1.93 -14.54
N LEU A 128 3.16 1.57 -15.82
CA LEU A 128 3.11 0.17 -16.27
C LEU A 128 4.34 -0.64 -15.86
N LYS A 129 5.53 -0.03 -15.84
CA LYS A 129 6.75 -0.68 -15.35
C LYS A 129 6.65 -1.00 -13.86
N LEU A 130 6.16 -0.06 -13.05
CA LEU A 130 6.00 -0.26 -11.60
C LEU A 130 4.93 -1.31 -11.28
N SER A 131 3.80 -1.28 -11.99
CA SER A 131 2.74 -2.28 -11.79
C SER A 131 3.24 -3.68 -12.18
N LYS A 132 3.99 -3.80 -13.29
CA LYS A 132 4.65 -5.04 -13.70
C LYS A 132 5.62 -5.56 -12.63
N GLN A 133 6.52 -4.71 -12.13
CA GLN A 133 7.51 -5.13 -11.12
C GLN A 133 6.84 -5.63 -9.83
N ARG A 134 5.78 -4.96 -9.37
CA ARG A 134 5.00 -5.39 -8.19
C ARG A 134 4.29 -6.71 -8.43
N LEU A 135 3.72 -6.91 -9.62
CA LEU A 135 3.07 -8.16 -10.00
C LEU A 135 4.08 -9.31 -10.09
N GLU A 136 5.25 -9.08 -10.66
CA GLU A 136 6.34 -10.07 -10.75
C GLU A 136 6.81 -10.48 -9.36
N SER A 137 7.01 -9.52 -8.44
CA SER A 137 7.38 -9.81 -7.05
C SER A 137 6.33 -10.67 -6.34
N LYS A 138 5.03 -10.35 -6.49
CA LYS A 138 3.94 -11.19 -5.95
C LYS A 138 3.88 -12.59 -6.57
N CYS A 139 4.12 -12.68 -7.89
CA CYS A 139 4.15 -13.95 -8.60
C CYS A 139 5.29 -14.85 -8.09
N GLN A 140 6.48 -14.27 -7.86
CA GLN A 140 7.62 -14.98 -7.28
C GLN A 140 7.33 -15.45 -5.84
N GLU A 141 6.73 -14.60 -5.01
CA GLU A 141 6.33 -14.95 -3.66
C GLU A 141 5.37 -16.15 -3.66
N GLN A 142 4.30 -16.08 -4.48
CA GLN A 142 3.34 -17.17 -4.61
C GLN A 142 4.00 -18.46 -5.13
N ALA A 143 4.90 -18.38 -6.11
CA ALA A 143 5.65 -19.53 -6.61
C ALA A 143 6.49 -20.19 -5.50
N SER A 144 7.12 -19.38 -4.63
CA SER A 144 7.92 -19.88 -3.50
C SER A 144 7.05 -20.62 -2.47
N VAL A 145 5.84 -20.12 -2.21
CA VAL A 145 4.86 -20.74 -1.31
C VAL A 145 4.39 -22.08 -1.89
N ILE A 146 4.02 -22.11 -3.17
CA ILE A 146 3.62 -23.34 -3.86
C ILE A 146 4.74 -24.38 -3.80
N ALA A 147 5.99 -23.99 -4.04
CA ALA A 147 7.14 -24.88 -3.96
C ALA A 147 7.35 -25.46 -2.54
N ARG A 148 7.06 -24.67 -1.49
CA ARG A 148 7.12 -25.13 -0.09
C ARG A 148 6.04 -26.15 0.21
N TYR A 149 4.79 -25.87 -0.19
CA TYR A 149 3.67 -26.80 -0.02
C TYR A 149 3.90 -28.12 -0.77
N LYS A 150 4.43 -28.06 -2.01
CA LYS A 150 4.78 -29.28 -2.77
C LYS A 150 5.80 -30.14 -2.03
N ARG A 151 6.89 -29.54 -1.52
CA ARG A 151 7.90 -30.25 -0.72
C ARG A 151 7.32 -30.89 0.54
N ALA A 152 6.52 -30.14 1.30
CA ALA A 152 5.87 -30.66 2.50
C ALA A 152 4.94 -31.85 2.18
N ASN A 153 4.17 -31.75 1.09
CA ASN A 153 3.27 -32.81 0.67
C ASN A 153 4.04 -34.08 0.24
N GLU A 154 5.15 -33.93 -0.48
CA GLU A 154 6.04 -35.05 -0.82
C GLU A 154 6.64 -35.70 0.42
N GLU A 155 7.04 -34.91 1.42
CA GLU A 155 7.52 -35.44 2.71
C GLU A 155 6.46 -36.24 3.45
N VAL A 156 5.21 -35.74 3.50
CA VAL A 156 4.09 -36.46 4.11
C VAL A 156 3.86 -37.79 3.39
N LYS A 157 3.77 -37.79 2.06
CA LYS A 157 3.61 -39.03 1.27
C LYS A 157 4.74 -40.02 1.51
N ARG A 158 5.99 -39.56 1.59
CA ARG A 158 7.14 -40.42 1.93
C ARG A 158 7.04 -41.00 3.34
N ARG A 159 6.59 -40.21 4.32
CA ARG A 159 6.38 -40.67 5.71
C ARG A 159 5.27 -41.72 5.77
N GLU A 160 4.14 -41.48 5.10
CA GLU A 160 3.02 -42.43 5.03
C GLU A 160 3.46 -43.74 4.40
N PHE A 161 4.14 -43.70 3.25
CA PHE A 161 4.64 -44.89 2.58
C PHE A 161 5.58 -45.69 3.51
N ARG A 162 6.54 -45.02 4.17
CA ARG A 162 7.46 -45.67 5.11
C ARG A 162 6.73 -46.30 6.29
N ASN A 163 5.76 -45.60 6.89
CA ASN A 163 4.97 -46.12 8.01
C ASN A 163 4.16 -47.34 7.59
N TYR A 164 3.54 -47.30 6.41
CA TYR A 164 2.81 -48.44 5.86
C TYR A 164 3.72 -49.65 5.61
N SER A 165 4.91 -49.44 5.03
CA SER A 165 5.89 -50.52 4.84
C SER A 165 6.36 -51.13 6.17
N LEU A 166 6.65 -50.31 7.19
CA LEU A 166 7.04 -50.80 8.52
C LEU A 166 5.93 -51.61 9.20
N PHE A 167 4.67 -51.16 9.07
CA PHE A 167 3.52 -51.88 9.58
C PHE A 167 3.38 -53.27 8.93
N LEU A 168 3.50 -53.34 7.59
CA LEU A 168 3.45 -54.62 6.87
C LEU A 168 4.58 -55.58 7.29
N ILE A 169 5.81 -55.08 7.44
CA ILE A 169 6.95 -55.89 7.89
C ILE A 169 6.71 -56.42 9.32
N SER A 170 6.26 -55.55 10.23
CA SER A 170 5.96 -55.94 11.62
C SER A 170 4.85 -56.99 11.68
N PHE A 171 3.81 -56.85 10.86
CA PHE A 171 2.72 -57.83 10.79
C PHE A 171 3.19 -59.19 10.25
N ALA A 172 4.03 -59.19 9.21
CA ALA A 172 4.62 -60.42 8.67
C ALA A 172 5.52 -61.12 9.70
N LEU A 173 6.38 -60.37 10.40
CA LEU A 173 7.22 -60.90 11.48
C LEU A 173 6.38 -61.52 12.61
N TYR A 174 5.29 -60.85 13.01
CA TYR A 174 4.36 -61.38 14.00
C TYR A 174 3.77 -62.74 13.58
N ILE A 175 3.31 -62.88 12.33
CA ILE A 175 2.78 -64.16 11.81
C ILE A 175 3.85 -65.26 11.83
N VAL A 176 5.08 -64.94 11.40
CA VAL A 176 6.19 -65.91 11.41
C VAL A 176 6.50 -66.36 12.83
N LEU A 177 6.61 -65.42 13.77
CA LEU A 177 6.87 -65.73 15.17
C LEU A 177 5.73 -66.52 15.81
N SER A 178 4.47 -66.17 15.55
CA SER A 178 3.31 -66.90 16.09
C SER A 178 3.24 -68.33 15.56
N LYS A 179 3.60 -68.55 14.29
CA LYS A 179 3.73 -69.89 13.71
C LYS A 179 4.89 -70.66 14.33
N TYR A 180 6.06 -70.04 14.48
CA TYR A 180 7.27 -70.69 14.99
C TYR A 180 7.13 -71.09 16.47
N PHE A 181 6.65 -70.18 17.32
CA PHE A 181 6.41 -70.45 18.74
C PHE A 181 5.16 -71.29 18.99
N GLY A 182 4.12 -71.15 18.16
CA GLY A 182 2.92 -72.00 18.23
C GLY A 182 3.15 -73.46 17.78
N TYR A 183 4.22 -73.72 17.01
CA TYR A 183 4.63 -75.07 16.62
C TYR A 183 5.43 -75.79 17.72
N PHE A 184 5.89 -75.06 18.75
CA PHE A 184 6.72 -75.57 19.84
C PHE A 184 5.93 -75.82 21.14
N ARG A 185 4.60 -75.83 21.06
CA ARG A 185 3.67 -76.16 22.16
C ARG A 185 2.73 -77.25 21.72
#